data_AF-A0AAN6KVH8-F1
#
_entry.id   AF-A0AAN6KVH8-F1
#
_cell.length_a   1.000
_cell.length_b   1.000
_cell.length_c   1.000
_cell.angle_alpha   90.00
_cell.angle_beta   90.00
_cell.angle_gamma   90.00
#
_symmetry.space_group_name_H-M   'P 1'
#
loop_
_entity.id
_entity.type
_entity.pdbx_description
1 polymer ?
#
loop_
_entity_poly.entity_id
_entity_poly.type
_entity_poly.pdbx_seq_one_letter_code
_entity_poly.pdbx_strand_id
1 'polypeptide(L)'
;MSSAFDSFRANLPPPAECLAILVGCMELTVFGLGGLANPVEFCKGYGLPLITSSSTTSSDMTTKTKDSDDDKLQQAYVAAIAARNIQNGVLLLTLGCYVRDRRALGVAVAAGLIATVADTLIVQYYGLKEAVWGHVFGVFNCVAIGGSLLYWGRYDPWW
;
A
#
# COMPACT_ATOMS: atom_id res chain seq x y z
N MET A 1 25.67 -28.05 9.78
CA MET A 1 25.29 -26.63 9.59
C MET A 1 25.84 -25.84 10.77
N SER A 2 26.35 -24.62 10.55
CA SER A 2 27.08 -23.86 11.56
C SER A 2 26.14 -23.33 12.64
N SER A 3 26.41 -23.64 13.91
CA SER A 3 25.67 -23.21 15.11
C SER A 3 25.37 -21.70 15.17
N ALA A 4 26.23 -20.87 14.56
CA ALA A 4 26.03 -19.43 14.46
C ALA A 4 24.87 -19.04 13.53
N PHE A 5 24.66 -19.78 12.44
CA PHE A 5 23.60 -19.50 11.47
C PHE A 5 22.22 -19.90 12.02
N ASP A 6 22.17 -20.99 12.79
CA ASP A 6 20.96 -21.45 13.47
C ASP A 6 20.56 -20.50 14.60
N SER A 7 21.54 -19.96 15.35
CA SER A 7 21.31 -18.94 16.39
C SER A 7 20.86 -17.59 15.83
N PHE A 8 21.37 -17.21 14.65
CA PHE A 8 20.92 -16.00 13.95
C PHE A 8 19.47 -16.14 13.46
N ARG A 9 19.12 -17.27 12.82
CA ARG A 9 17.75 -17.54 12.37
C ARG A 9 16.74 -17.65 13.50
N ALA A 10 17.14 -18.17 14.66
CA ALA A 10 16.25 -18.34 15.81
C ALA A 10 15.64 -17.02 16.33
N ASN A 11 16.29 -15.88 16.07
CA ASN A 11 15.81 -14.57 16.52
C ASN A 11 15.08 -13.76 15.43
N LEU A 12 15.11 -14.23 14.17
CA LEU A 12 14.46 -13.54 13.07
C LEU A 12 12.97 -13.92 13.00
N PRO A 13 12.10 -12.97 12.61
CA PRO A 13 10.72 -13.31 12.31
C PRO A 13 10.69 -14.30 11.13
N PRO A 14 9.67 -15.14 11.08
CA PRO A 14 9.33 -15.89 9.90
C PRO A 14 9.33 -15.10 8.59
N PRO A 15 9.71 -15.68 7.43
CA PRO A 15 9.67 -14.98 6.15
C PRO A 15 8.37 -14.25 5.87
N ALA A 16 7.22 -14.85 6.19
CA ALA A 16 5.91 -14.21 6.04
C ALA A 16 5.72 -12.99 6.96
N GLU A 17 6.21 -13.06 8.21
CA GLU A 17 6.21 -11.93 9.14
C GLU A 17 7.14 -10.82 8.64
N CYS A 18 8.33 -11.16 8.13
CA CYS A 18 9.26 -10.21 7.51
C CYS A 18 8.62 -9.50 6.31
N LEU A 19 7.97 -10.25 5.42
CA LEU A 19 7.29 -9.68 4.26
C LEU A 19 6.14 -8.76 4.67
N ALA A 20 5.35 -9.13 5.67
CA ALA A 20 4.30 -8.27 6.21
C ALA A 20 4.85 -6.99 6.86
N ILE A 21 5.99 -7.07 7.55
CA ILE A 21 6.69 -5.89 8.08
C ILE A 21 7.16 -5.00 6.93
N LEU A 22 7.71 -5.56 5.85
CA LEU A 22 8.09 -4.81 4.65
C LEU A 22 6.88 -4.12 4.00
N VAL A 23 5.72 -4.80 3.93
CA VAL A 23 4.47 -4.18 3.48
C VAL A 23 4.10 -3.02 4.41
N GLY A 24 4.16 -3.19 5.73
CA GLY A 24 3.93 -2.10 6.69
C GLY A 24 4.86 -0.91 6.49
N CYS A 25 6.13 -1.15 6.19
CA CYS A 25 7.09 -0.11 5.83
C CYS A 25 6.70 0.62 4.53
N MET A 26 6.33 -0.11 3.48
CA MET A 26 5.91 0.49 2.19
C MET A 26 4.63 1.32 2.34
N GLU A 27 3.64 0.81 3.08
CA GLU A 27 2.40 1.51 3.43
C GLU A 27 2.69 2.83 4.15
N LEU A 28 3.56 2.80 5.15
CA LEU A 28 3.93 4.00 5.89
C LEU A 28 4.72 4.99 5.03
N THR A 29 5.70 4.51 4.27
CA THR A 29 6.69 5.37 3.61
C THR A 29 6.29 5.73 2.19
N VAL A 30 6.27 4.76 1.27
CA VAL A 30 6.04 4.98 -0.15
C VAL A 30 4.63 5.49 -0.40
N PHE A 31 3.63 4.80 0.15
CA PHE A 31 2.23 5.13 -0.10
C PHE A 31 1.72 6.24 0.81
N GLY A 32 2.09 6.19 2.09
CA GLY A 32 1.69 7.17 3.09
C GLY A 32 2.45 8.50 2.99
N LEU A 33 3.69 8.52 3.46
CA LEU A 33 4.48 9.76 3.48
C LEU A 33 4.78 10.29 2.07
N GLY A 34 5.06 9.39 1.11
CA GLY A 34 5.29 9.75 -0.29
C GLY A 34 4.04 10.35 -0.94
N GLY A 35 2.87 9.75 -0.73
CA GLY A 35 1.59 10.27 -1.21
C GLY A 35 1.23 11.63 -0.59
N LEU A 36 1.57 11.85 0.68
CA LEU A 36 1.35 13.12 1.35
C LEU A 36 2.32 14.22 0.88
N ALA A 37 3.57 13.86 0.62
CA ALA A 37 4.60 14.80 0.19
C ALA A 37 4.42 15.23 -1.28
N ASN A 38 3.98 14.31 -2.15
CA ASN A 38 3.76 14.59 -3.56
C ASN A 38 2.54 13.82 -4.11
N PRO A 39 1.31 14.35 -3.90
CA PRO A 39 0.08 13.68 -4.31
C PRO A 39 -0.03 13.53 -5.84
N VAL A 40 0.57 14.45 -6.61
CA VAL A 40 0.52 14.44 -8.08
C VAL A 40 1.30 13.26 -8.65
N GLU A 41 2.57 13.11 -8.24
CA GLU A 41 3.39 11.98 -8.69
C GLU A 41 2.88 10.65 -8.13
N PHE A 42 2.36 10.63 -6.91
CA PHE A 42 1.72 9.45 -6.34
C PHE A 42 0.55 8.97 -7.20
N CYS A 43 -0.37 9.85 -7.58
CA CYS A 43 -1.52 9.54 -8.44
C CYS A 43 -1.11 8.99 -9.80
N LYS A 44 -0.06 9.59 -10.39
CA LYS A 44 0.50 9.13 -11.66
C LYS A 44 1.06 7.72 -11.54
N GLY A 45 1.84 7.43 -10.50
CA GLY A 45 2.37 6.09 -10.23
C GLY A 45 1.27 5.07 -9.88
N TYR A 46 0.21 5.53 -9.23
CA TYR A 46 -0.96 4.73 -8.87
C TYR A 46 -1.82 4.35 -10.10
N GLY A 47 -1.70 5.09 -11.20
CA GLY A 47 -2.46 4.87 -12.43
C GLY A 47 -3.74 5.69 -12.54
N LEU A 48 -3.91 6.72 -11.70
CA LEU A 48 -5.04 7.66 -11.71
C LEU A 48 -4.50 9.10 -11.82
N PRO A 49 -3.90 9.50 -12.97
CA PRO A 49 -3.30 10.82 -13.09
C PRO A 49 -4.34 11.92 -12.84
N LEU A 50 -3.99 12.89 -11.99
CA LEU A 50 -4.81 14.06 -11.74
C LEU A 50 -4.99 14.84 -13.06
N ILE A 51 -6.20 15.33 -13.30
CA ILE A 51 -6.50 16.17 -14.46
C ILE A 51 -6.00 17.58 -14.15
N THR A 52 -4.69 17.79 -14.20
CA THR A 52 -4.13 19.13 -14.01
C THR A 52 -4.39 19.97 -15.26
N SER A 53 -4.91 21.18 -15.03
CA SER A 53 -5.30 22.22 -16.00
C SER A 53 -4.25 22.59 -17.08
N SER A 54 -3.04 22.07 -17.02
CA SER A 54 -1.97 22.29 -18.01
C SER A 54 -2.20 21.58 -19.35
N SER A 55 -3.25 20.76 -19.47
CA SER A 55 -3.53 19.97 -20.69
C SER A 55 -4.51 20.64 -21.66
N THR A 56 -5.08 21.80 -21.31
CA THR A 56 -6.13 22.44 -22.12
C THR A 56 -5.72 23.86 -22.50
N THR A 57 -5.13 24.01 -23.68
CA THR A 57 -5.00 25.29 -24.38
C THR A 57 -6.40 25.76 -24.79
N SER A 58 -7.10 26.53 -23.95
CA SER A 58 -8.23 27.36 -24.38
C SER A 58 -8.55 28.46 -23.39
N SER A 59 -8.63 29.66 -23.94
CA SER A 59 -8.91 30.95 -23.33
C SER A 59 -10.27 31.00 -22.62
N ASP A 60 -10.30 31.20 -21.30
CA ASP A 60 -11.30 32.10 -20.67
C ASP A 60 -10.90 32.44 -19.22
N MET A 61 -11.02 33.72 -18.85
CA MET A 61 -10.45 34.27 -17.62
C MET A 61 -11.34 34.07 -16.38
N THR A 62 -12.56 33.57 -16.57
CA THR A 62 -13.56 33.28 -15.53
C THR A 62 -13.53 31.83 -15.02
N THR A 63 -12.81 30.93 -15.69
CA THR A 63 -12.74 29.48 -15.37
C THR A 63 -11.59 29.12 -14.43
N LYS A 64 -10.55 29.96 -14.36
CA LYS A 64 -9.31 29.72 -13.61
C LYS A 64 -9.50 29.47 -12.11
N THR A 65 -10.49 30.10 -11.48
CA THR A 65 -10.70 29.95 -10.03
C THR A 65 -11.31 28.59 -9.69
N LYS A 66 -12.24 28.12 -10.53
CA LYS A 66 -12.97 26.86 -10.30
C LYS A 66 -12.08 25.64 -10.52
N ASP A 67 -11.28 25.66 -11.58
CA ASP A 67 -10.29 24.61 -11.87
C ASP A 67 -9.23 24.50 -10.76
N SER A 68 -8.81 25.62 -10.17
CA SER A 68 -7.82 25.61 -9.08
C SER A 68 -8.35 25.04 -7.76
N ASP A 69 -9.66 25.15 -7.52
CA ASP A 69 -10.30 24.59 -6.34
C ASP A 69 -10.59 23.10 -6.52
N ASP A 70 -10.98 22.68 -7.74
CA ASP A 70 -11.14 21.26 -8.08
C ASP A 70 -9.79 20.51 -8.00
N ASP A 71 -8.70 21.11 -8.46
CA ASP A 71 -7.33 20.58 -8.34
C ASP A 71 -6.92 20.38 -6.86
N LYS A 72 -7.21 21.36 -6.00
CA LYS A 72 -6.94 21.28 -4.56
C LYS A 72 -7.80 20.22 -3.87
N LEU A 73 -9.07 20.10 -4.26
CA LEU A 73 -9.97 19.08 -3.73
C LEU A 73 -9.49 17.68 -4.08
N GLN A 74 -9.08 17.44 -5.34
CA GLN A 74 -8.50 16.16 -5.74
C GLN A 74 -7.22 15.85 -4.96
N GLN A 75 -6.31 16.82 -4.83
CA GLN A 75 -5.10 16.63 -4.01
C GLN A 75 -5.42 16.33 -2.53
N ALA A 76 -6.45 16.96 -1.96
CA ALA A 76 -6.90 16.69 -0.61
C ALA A 76 -7.43 15.25 -0.45
N TYR A 77 -8.17 14.73 -1.44
CA TYR A 77 -8.59 13.32 -1.45
C TYR A 77 -7.39 12.38 -1.49
N VAL A 78 -6.38 12.69 -2.28
CA VAL A 78 -5.15 11.89 -2.37
C VAL A 78 -4.38 11.92 -1.05
N ALA A 79 -4.25 13.09 -0.43
CA ALA A 79 -3.65 13.22 0.90
C ALA A 79 -4.43 12.43 1.96
N ALA A 80 -5.76 12.39 1.87
CA ALA A 80 -6.59 11.58 2.76
C ALA A 80 -6.39 10.07 2.55
N ILE A 81 -6.20 9.62 1.31
CA ILE A 81 -5.82 8.23 1.00
C ILE A 81 -4.44 7.94 1.60
N ALA A 82 -3.45 8.80 1.35
CA ALA A 82 -2.11 8.67 1.89
C ALA A 82 -2.11 8.59 3.44
N ALA A 83 -2.93 9.39 4.12
CA ALA A 83 -3.10 9.30 5.57
C ALA A 83 -3.63 7.93 6.04
N ARG A 84 -4.50 7.27 5.25
CA ARG A 84 -4.96 5.90 5.53
C ARG A 84 -3.83 4.88 5.32
N ASN A 85 -2.98 5.05 4.31
CA ASN A 85 -1.79 4.21 4.14
C ASN A 85 -0.81 4.39 5.32
N ILE A 86 -0.63 5.61 5.85
CA ILE A 86 0.13 5.85 7.10
C ILE A 86 -0.47 5.07 8.26
N GLN A 87 -1.79 5.18 8.47
CA GLN A 87 -2.48 4.45 9.54
C GLN A 87 -2.31 2.93 9.39
N ASN A 88 -2.48 2.40 8.18
CA ASN A 88 -2.30 0.97 7.89
C ASN A 88 -0.86 0.51 8.13
N GLY A 89 0.12 1.29 7.69
CA GLY A 89 1.54 1.02 7.91
C GLY A 89 1.88 0.99 9.40
N VAL A 90 1.41 1.97 10.17
CA VAL A 90 1.56 1.97 11.64
C VAL A 90 0.93 0.73 12.26
N LEU A 91 -0.30 0.36 11.87
CA LEU A 91 -0.97 -0.82 12.39
C LEU A 91 -0.17 -2.10 12.12
N LEU A 92 0.28 -2.31 10.88
CA LEU A 92 1.07 -3.48 10.49
C LEU A 92 2.40 -3.54 11.25
N LEU A 93 3.10 -2.42 11.39
CA LEU A 93 4.36 -2.34 12.14
C LEU A 93 4.15 -2.55 13.64
N THR A 94 3.05 -2.04 14.21
CA THR A 94 2.70 -2.32 15.60
C THR A 94 2.44 -3.82 15.80
N LEU A 95 1.65 -4.46 14.92
CA LEU A 95 1.35 -5.88 15.03
C LEU A 95 2.58 -6.77 14.79
N GLY A 96 3.43 -6.41 13.83
CA GLY A 96 4.61 -7.18 13.46
C GLY A 96 5.82 -6.97 14.38
N CYS A 97 6.11 -5.73 14.79
CA CYS A 97 7.33 -5.40 15.54
C CYS A 97 7.09 -5.24 17.05
N TYR A 98 5.93 -4.70 17.46
CA TYR A 98 5.66 -4.38 18.86
C TYR A 98 4.86 -5.49 19.57
N VAL A 99 3.64 -5.78 19.11
CA VAL A 99 2.78 -6.83 19.66
C VAL A 99 3.31 -8.21 19.31
N ARG A 100 3.90 -8.35 18.12
CA ARG A 100 4.47 -9.60 17.57
C ARG A 100 3.43 -10.73 17.51
N ASP A 101 2.18 -10.38 17.23
CA ASP A 101 1.10 -11.34 17.02
C ASP A 101 0.93 -11.63 15.53
N ARG A 102 1.44 -12.80 15.12
CA ARG A 102 1.39 -13.30 13.75
C ARG A 102 -0.03 -13.37 13.18
N ARG A 103 -1.00 -13.83 13.97
CA ARG A 103 -2.37 -14.03 13.48
C ARG A 103 -3.07 -12.70 13.31
N ALA A 104 -2.93 -11.80 14.27
CA ALA A 104 -3.45 -10.44 14.15
C ALA A 104 -2.81 -9.71 12.95
N LEU A 105 -1.50 -9.85 12.75
CA LEU A 105 -0.80 -9.33 11.57
C LEU A 105 -1.37 -9.92 10.27
N GLY A 106 -1.60 -11.23 10.22
CA GLY A 106 -2.21 -11.91 9.08
C GLY A 106 -3.61 -11.39 8.76
N VAL A 107 -4.45 -11.19 9.78
CA VAL A 107 -5.79 -10.59 9.62
C VAL A 107 -5.68 -9.16 9.08
N ALA A 108 -4.75 -8.35 9.60
CA ALA A 108 -4.55 -6.98 9.12
C ALA A 108 -4.10 -6.94 7.66
N VAL A 109 -3.17 -7.81 7.24
CA VAL A 109 -2.75 -7.95 5.83
C VAL A 109 -3.93 -8.41 4.95
N ALA A 110 -4.73 -9.37 5.43
CA ALA A 110 -5.92 -9.84 4.72
C ALA A 110 -7.02 -8.78 4.62
N ALA A 111 -7.15 -7.88 5.59
CA ALA A 111 -8.03 -6.72 5.45
C ALA A 111 -7.50 -5.74 4.37
N GLY A 112 -6.18 -5.55 4.30
CA GLY A 112 -5.52 -4.78 3.24
C GLY A 112 -5.77 -5.32 1.83
N LEU A 113 -5.90 -6.65 1.68
CA LEU A 113 -6.27 -7.28 0.40
C LEU A 113 -7.56 -6.68 -0.18
N ILE A 114 -8.55 -6.37 0.66
CA ILE A 114 -9.83 -5.80 0.22
C ILE A 114 -9.60 -4.44 -0.45
N ALA A 115 -8.73 -3.61 0.15
CA ALA A 115 -8.35 -2.34 -0.43
C ALA A 115 -7.61 -2.54 -1.77
N THR A 116 -6.62 -3.44 -1.83
CA THR A 116 -5.86 -3.67 -3.07
C THR A 116 -6.72 -4.22 -4.22
N VAL A 117 -7.73 -5.04 -3.91
CA VAL A 117 -8.72 -5.48 -4.92
C VAL A 117 -9.57 -4.29 -5.38
N ALA A 118 -10.05 -3.45 -4.46
CA ALA A 118 -10.78 -2.24 -4.83
C ALA A 118 -9.92 -1.32 -5.72
N ASP A 119 -8.66 -1.13 -5.37
CA ASP A 119 -7.68 -0.32 -6.11
C ASP A 119 -7.49 -0.87 -7.54
N THR A 120 -7.34 -2.20 -7.66
CA THR A 120 -7.26 -2.88 -8.96
C THR A 120 -8.47 -2.56 -9.83
N LEU A 121 -9.68 -2.66 -9.28
CA LEU A 121 -10.91 -2.37 -9.99
C LEU A 121 -11.01 -0.88 -10.35
N ILE A 122 -10.70 0.01 -9.43
CA ILE A 122 -10.74 1.47 -9.67
C ILE A 122 -9.81 1.83 -10.84
N VAL A 123 -8.57 1.34 -10.84
CA VAL A 123 -7.60 1.61 -11.92
C VAL A 123 -8.03 0.96 -13.22
N GLN A 124 -8.65 -0.22 -13.18
CA GLN A 124 -9.16 -0.89 -14.37
C GLN A 124 -10.31 -0.10 -15.04
N TYR A 125 -11.20 0.51 -14.26
CA TYR A 125 -12.36 1.24 -14.78
C TYR A 125 -12.09 2.71 -15.09
N TYR A 126 -11.30 3.38 -14.25
CA TYR A 126 -11.11 4.83 -14.29
C TYR A 126 -9.68 5.27 -14.62
N GLY A 127 -8.71 4.35 -14.54
CA GLY A 127 -7.30 4.66 -14.65
C GLY A 127 -6.62 4.16 -15.92
N LEU A 128 -5.29 4.17 -15.87
CA LEU A 128 -4.42 3.65 -16.91
C LEU A 128 -4.40 2.12 -16.85
N LYS A 129 -4.87 1.46 -17.91
CA LYS A 129 -4.93 -0.01 -17.98
C LYS A 129 -3.58 -0.71 -17.78
N GLU A 130 -2.48 -0.05 -18.15
CA GLU A 130 -1.14 -0.61 -17.95
C GLU A 130 -0.73 -0.68 -16.47
N ALA A 131 -1.28 0.21 -15.63
CA ALA A 131 -1.00 0.20 -14.19
C ALA A 131 -1.75 -0.91 -13.43
N VAL A 132 -2.80 -1.50 -14.03
CA VAL A 132 -3.62 -2.56 -13.40
C VAL A 132 -2.76 -3.76 -12.99
N TRP A 133 -1.74 -4.11 -13.78
CA TRP A 133 -0.85 -5.23 -13.49
C TRP A 133 -0.07 -5.05 -12.18
N GLY A 134 0.31 -3.82 -11.84
CA GLY A 134 0.96 -3.52 -10.57
C GLY A 134 0.04 -3.83 -9.38
N HIS A 135 -1.23 -3.48 -9.49
CA HIS A 135 -2.23 -3.74 -8.45
C HIS A 135 -2.58 -5.23 -8.33
N VAL A 136 -2.67 -5.96 -9.44
CA VAL A 136 -2.86 -7.43 -9.44
C VAL A 136 -1.70 -8.14 -8.72
N PHE A 137 -0.46 -7.68 -8.91
CA PHE A 137 0.68 -8.21 -8.16
C PHE A 137 0.55 -7.92 -6.66
N GLY A 138 0.04 -6.74 -6.29
CA GLY A 138 -0.33 -6.40 -4.92
C GLY A 138 -1.35 -7.38 -4.33
N VAL A 139 -2.44 -7.67 -5.05
CA VAL A 139 -3.47 -8.65 -4.65
C VAL A 139 -2.83 -10.01 -4.36
N PHE A 140 -1.98 -10.50 -5.26
CA PHE A 140 -1.29 -11.77 -5.06
C PHE A 140 -0.41 -11.76 -3.80
N ASN A 141 0.35 -10.68 -3.57
CA ASN A 141 1.18 -10.56 -2.37
C ASN A 141 0.35 -10.55 -1.08
N CYS A 142 -0.76 -9.81 -1.05
CA CYS A 142 -1.63 -9.78 0.12
C CYS A 142 -2.24 -11.17 0.42
N VAL A 143 -2.66 -11.91 -0.61
CA VAL A 143 -3.14 -13.30 -0.46
C VAL A 143 -2.02 -14.22 0.04
N ALA A 144 -0.84 -14.17 -0.59
CA ALA A 144 0.27 -15.03 -0.23
C ALA A 144 0.78 -14.76 1.19
N ILE A 145 0.96 -13.50 1.55
CA ILE A 145 1.48 -13.08 2.87
C ILE A 145 0.40 -13.29 3.94
N GLY A 146 -0.81 -12.75 3.74
CA GLY A 146 -1.91 -12.90 4.71
C GLY A 146 -2.30 -14.35 4.91
N GLY A 147 -2.46 -15.10 3.81
CA GLY A 147 -2.75 -16.54 3.83
C GLY A 147 -1.65 -17.34 4.52
N SER A 148 -0.38 -17.05 4.24
CA SER A 148 0.72 -17.75 4.91
C SER A 148 0.82 -17.44 6.41
N LEU A 149 0.55 -16.20 6.81
CA LEU A 149 0.50 -15.81 8.22
C LEU A 149 -0.63 -16.51 8.99
N LEU A 150 -1.76 -16.75 8.34
CA LEU A 150 -2.93 -17.38 8.95
C LEU A 150 -2.89 -18.91 8.93
N TYR A 151 -2.36 -19.51 7.86
CA TYR A 151 -2.44 -20.95 7.63
C TYR A 151 -1.26 -21.73 8.20
N TRP A 152 -0.03 -21.28 7.97
CA TRP A 152 1.16 -21.95 8.53
C TRP A 152 1.45 -21.45 9.95
N GLY A 153 2.00 -22.30 10.81
CA GLY A 153 2.52 -21.98 12.13
C GLY A 153 4.03 -21.76 12.13
N ARG A 154 4.59 -21.29 13.25
CA ARG A 154 6.06 -21.16 13.43
C ARG A 154 6.73 -22.54 13.63
N TYR A 155 5.94 -23.59 13.83
CA TYR A 155 6.41 -24.93 14.11
C TYR A 155 6.03 -25.94 13.01
N ASP A 156 5.51 -25.48 11.87
CA ASP A 156 5.17 -26.39 10.77
C ASP A 156 6.43 -26.84 10.02
N PRO A 157 6.52 -28.12 9.60
CA PRO A 157 7.71 -28.68 8.98
C PRO A 157 8.02 -28.12 7.57
N TRP A 158 7.09 -27.32 7.01
CA TRP A 158 7.22 -26.67 5.71
C TRP A 158 7.52 -25.17 5.85
N TRP A 159 7.86 -24.73 7.06
CA TRP A 159 8.17 -23.36 7.41
C TRP A 159 9.69 -23.11 7.50
#